data_AF-A0AAU6PIE0-F1
#
_entry.id   AF-A0AAU6PIE0-F1
#
_cell.length_a   1.000
_cell.length_b   1.000
_cell.length_c   1.000
_cell.angle_alpha   90.00
_cell.angle_beta   90.00
_cell.angle_gamma   90.00
#
_symmetry.space_group_name_H-M   'P 1'
#
loop_
_entity.id
_entity.type
_entity.pdbx_description
1 polymer ?
#
loop_
_entity_poly.entity_id
_entity_poly.type
_entity_poly.pdbx_seq_one_letter_code
_entity_poly.pdbx_strand_id
1 'polypeptide(L)' 'MNDITKINYKDNYIYTIAFDDGKTGDIDFSEYVDRGSIFAPLKNKTFFKQAFLEGGTIAWKNGADVSPETLYEKIQ' A
#
# COMPACT_ATOMS: atom_id res chain seq x y z
N MET A 1 0.45 16.39 -6.56
CA MET A 1 -0.18 15.11 -6.24
C MET A 1 0.59 14.10 -7.05
N ASN A 2 1.19 13.12 -6.40
CA ASN A 2 2.00 12.10 -7.06
C ASN A 2 1.22 10.80 -7.03
N ASP A 3 1.04 10.19 -8.18
CA ASP A 3 0.35 8.91 -8.29
C ASP A 3 1.32 7.74 -8.11
N ILE A 4 0.84 6.64 -7.54
CA ILE A 4 1.61 5.40 -7.49
C ILE A 4 1.57 4.74 -8.86
N THR A 5 2.74 4.54 -9.46
CA THR A 5 2.89 3.92 -10.78
C THR A 5 3.26 2.45 -10.69
N LYS A 6 3.84 2.01 -9.58
CA LYS A 6 4.23 0.61 -9.36
C LYS A 6 4.18 0.22 -7.90
N ILE A 7 3.73 -1.02 -7.66
CA ILE A 7 3.81 -1.67 -6.36
C ILE A 7 4.46 -3.04 -6.54
N ASN A 8 5.30 -3.43 -5.59
CA ASN A 8 5.88 -4.75 -5.55
C ASN A 8 5.91 -5.28 -4.11
N TYR A 9 5.27 -6.43 -3.87
CA TYR A 9 5.34 -7.07 -2.57
C TYR A 9 6.78 -7.46 -2.25
N LYS A 10 7.29 -7.03 -1.09
CA LYS A 10 8.66 -7.31 -0.66
C LYS A 10 8.70 -8.48 0.32
N ASP A 11 8.16 -8.27 1.52
CA ASP A 11 8.05 -9.29 2.58
C ASP A 11 7.08 -8.80 3.67
N ASN A 12 6.60 -9.68 4.56
CA ASN A 12 5.71 -9.36 5.67
C ASN A 12 4.54 -8.45 5.25
N TYR A 13 4.47 -7.23 5.80
CA TYR A 13 3.51 -6.20 5.45
C TYR A 13 4.15 -5.06 4.63
N ILE A 14 5.24 -5.35 3.92
CA ILE A 14 6.05 -4.36 3.21
C ILE A 14 5.82 -4.45 1.70
N TYR A 15 5.54 -3.30 1.11
CA TYR A 15 5.57 -3.09 -0.34
C TYR A 15 6.66 -2.09 -0.70
N THR A 16 7.38 -2.36 -1.79
CA THR A 16 8.14 -1.33 -2.50
C THR A 16 7.17 -0.57 -3.40
N ILE A 17 7.11 0.75 -3.23
CA ILE A 17 6.21 1.67 -3.93
C ILE A 17 7.04 2.60 -4.82
N ALA A 18 6.59 2.84 -6.04
CA ALA A 18 7.16 3.85 -6.94
C ALA A 18 6.09 4.87 -7.34
N PHE A 19 6.48 6.15 -7.27
CA PHE A 19 5.66 7.29 -7.67
C PHE A 19 6.01 7.75 -9.09
N ASP A 20 5.11 8.53 -9.69
CA ASP A 20 5.27 9.14 -11.01
C ASP A 20 6.45 10.13 -11.12
N ASP A 21 6.83 10.77 -10.01
CA ASP A 21 8.00 11.66 -9.92
C ASP A 21 9.34 10.90 -9.79
N GLY A 22 9.31 9.57 -9.82
CA GLY A 22 10.47 8.71 -9.69
C GLY A 22 10.90 8.43 -8.25
N LYS A 23 10.24 9.00 -7.23
CA LYS A 23 10.48 8.63 -5.83
C LYS A 23 10.07 7.18 -5.61
N THR A 24 10.91 6.43 -4.93
CA THR A 24 10.65 5.02 -4.60
C THR A 24 11.03 4.74 -3.15
N GLY A 25 10.35 3.79 -2.52
CA GLY A 25 10.64 3.44 -1.14
C GLY A 25 9.89 2.20 -0.68
N ASP A 26 10.42 1.57 0.36
CA ASP A 26 9.76 0.48 1.05
C ASP A 26 8.87 1.03 2.14
N ILE A 27 7.62 0.60 2.16
CA ILE A 27 6.61 1.05 3.11
C ILE A 27 6.09 -0.16 3.87
N ASP A 28 6.15 -0.07 5.21
CA ASP A 28 5.54 -1.04 6.11
C ASP A 28 4.07 -0.68 6.36
N PHE A 29 3.18 -1.62 6.06
CA PHE A 29 1.74 -1.50 6.25
C PHE A 29 1.26 -2.15 7.56
N SER A 30 2.15 -2.66 8.42
CA SER A 30 1.78 -3.33 9.66
C SER A 30 0.90 -2.48 10.58
N GLU A 31 1.05 -1.16 10.55
CA GLU A 31 0.21 -0.26 11.34
C GLU A 31 -1.23 -0.16 10.84
N TYR A 32 -1.51 -0.54 9.59
CA TYR A 32 -2.85 -0.46 9.01
C TYR A 32 -3.67 -1.72 9.26
N VAL A 33 -3.04 -2.88 9.43
CA VAL A 33 -3.77 -4.15 9.55
C VAL A 33 -4.66 -4.23 10.81
N ASP A 34 -4.41 -3.35 11.78
CA ASP A 34 -5.22 -3.20 13.01
C ASP A 34 -6.14 -1.96 12.98
N ARG A 35 -6.14 -1.16 11.90
CA ARG A 35 -6.96 0.05 11.79
C ARG A 35 -8.35 -0.28 11.27
N GLY A 36 -9.33 -0.38 12.17
CA GLY A 36 -10.73 -0.51 11.79
C GLY A 36 -11.08 -1.81 11.04
N SER A 37 -12.36 -1.99 10.73
CA SER A 37 -12.87 -3.24 10.14
C SER A 37 -12.48 -3.43 8.68
N ILE A 38 -12.30 -2.34 7.91
CA ILE A 38 -11.97 -2.41 6.49
C ILE A 38 -10.56 -2.98 6.24
N PHE A 39 -9.61 -2.75 7.16
CA PHE A 39 -8.25 -3.27 7.03
C PHE A 39 -8.05 -4.63 7.74
N ALA A 40 -9.00 -5.09 8.56
CA ALA A 40 -8.89 -6.37 9.27
C ALA A 40 -8.58 -7.58 8.36
N PRO A 41 -9.12 -7.70 7.12
CA PRO A 41 -8.75 -8.78 6.20
C PRO A 41 -7.27 -8.78 5.79
N LEU A 42 -6.57 -7.64 5.91
CA LEU A 42 -5.15 -7.54 5.58
C LEU A 42 -4.25 -8.30 6.55
N LYS A 43 -4.74 -8.68 7.74
CA LYS A 43 -4.00 -9.60 8.65
C LYS A 43 -3.71 -10.95 8.01
N ASN A 44 -4.52 -11.36 7.04
CA ASN A 44 -4.22 -12.53 6.23
C ASN A 44 -3.18 -12.16 5.17
N LYS A 45 -1.93 -12.61 5.36
CA LYS A 45 -0.83 -12.33 4.41
C LYS A 45 -1.13 -12.75 2.97
N THR A 46 -1.93 -13.80 2.74
CA THR A 46 -2.32 -14.23 1.40
C THR A 46 -3.27 -13.23 0.74
N PHE A 47 -4.15 -12.59 1.52
CA PHE A 47 -5.02 -11.52 1.04
C PHE A 47 -4.23 -10.21 0.87
N PHE A 48 -3.37 -9.87 1.84
CA PHE A 48 -2.50 -8.70 1.77
C PHE A 48 -1.62 -8.67 0.51
N LYS A 49 -1.06 -9.81 0.10
CA LYS A 49 -0.26 -9.93 -1.13
C LYS A 49 -1.02 -9.60 -2.42
N GLN A 50 -2.36 -9.57 -2.38
CA GLN A 50 -3.21 -9.31 -3.55
C GLN A 50 -3.53 -7.81 -3.72
N ALA A 51 -2.70 -6.93 -3.16
CA ALA A 51 -2.80 -5.50 -3.44
C ALA A 51 -2.65 -5.24 -4.94
N PHE A 52 -3.40 -4.27 -5.45
CA PHE A 52 -3.34 -3.81 -6.83
C PHE A 52 -3.39 -2.29 -6.88
N LEU A 53 -3.08 -1.73 -8.05
CA LEU A 53 -3.21 -0.30 -8.30
C LEU A 53 -4.61 0.02 -8.84
N GLU A 54 -5.27 0.98 -8.21
CA GLU A 54 -6.56 1.51 -8.63
C GLU A 54 -6.50 3.04 -8.58
N GLY A 55 -6.68 3.73 -9.70
CA GLY A 55 -6.73 5.20 -9.72
C GLY A 55 -5.51 5.91 -9.10
N GLY A 56 -4.31 5.33 -9.21
CA GLY A 56 -3.08 5.89 -8.64
C GLY A 56 -2.85 5.55 -7.16
N THR A 57 -3.75 4.80 -6.50
CA THR A 57 -3.61 4.33 -5.11
C THR A 57 -3.33 2.83 -5.04
N ILE A 58 -2.76 2.37 -3.92
CA ILE A 58 -2.68 0.94 -3.59
C ILE A 58 -3.98 0.52 -2.90
N ALA A 59 -4.60 -0.54 -3.41
CA ALA A 59 -5.90 -1.01 -2.96
C ALA A 59 -5.97 -2.55 -2.87
N TRP A 60 -7.00 -3.04 -2.17
CA TRP A 60 -7.34 -4.46 -2.02
C TRP A 60 -8.79 -4.72 -2.41
N LYS A 61 -9.11 -5.96 -2.78
CA LYS A 61 -10.42 -6.34 -3.36
C LYS A 61 -11.63 -6.10 -2.44
N ASN A 62 -11.39 -5.92 -1.14
CA ASN A 62 -12.42 -5.58 -0.17
C ASN A 62 -12.71 -4.07 -0.08
N GLY A 63 -12.06 -3.25 -0.92
CA GLY A 63 -12.21 -1.79 -0.93
C GLY A 63 -11.33 -1.06 0.08
N ALA A 64 -10.37 -1.75 0.72
CA ALA A 64 -9.34 -1.06 1.50
C ALA A 64 -8.34 -0.42 0.55
N ASP A 65 -7.94 0.82 0.81
CA ASP A 65 -6.90 1.53 0.06
C ASP A 65 -6.07 2.42 0.99
N VAL A 66 -4.87 2.79 0.55
CA VAL A 66 -4.05 3.79 1.25
C VAL A 66 -3.54 4.80 0.24
N SER A 67 -3.97 6.04 0.43
CA SER A 67 -3.76 7.11 -0.53
C SER A 67 -2.28 7.45 -0.78
N PRO A 68 -1.92 7.90 -1.99
CA PRO A 68 -0.54 8.19 -2.35
C PRO A 68 0.13 9.23 -1.45
N GLU A 69 -0.60 10.26 -1.02
CA GLU A 69 -0.06 11.30 -0.12
C GLU A 69 0.36 10.72 1.24
N THR A 70 -0.43 9.81 1.80
CA THR A 70 -0.12 9.13 3.06
C THR A 70 1.17 8.31 2.94
N LEU A 71 1.38 7.72 1.77
CA LEU A 71 2.54 6.88 1.50
C LEU A 71 3.79 7.69 1.15
N TYR A 72 3.63 8.79 0.43
CA TYR A 72 4.72 9.65 -0.02
C TYR A 72 5.48 10.27 1.15
N GLU A 73 4.76 10.65 2.21
CA GLU A 73 5.32 11.19 3.46
C GLU A 73 6.11 10.16 4.27
N LYS A 74 5.87 8.86 4.07
CA LYS A 74 6.57 7.78 4.78
C LYS A 74 7.91 7.41 4.15
N ILE A 75 8.15 7.82 2.91
CA ILE A 75 9.43 7.61 2.23
C ILE A 75 10.35 8.79 2.58
N GLN A 76 11.41 8.49 3.34
CA GLN A 76 12.48 9.44 3.65
C GLN A 76 13.40 9.66 2.45
#